data_AF-A0A7S2JAU8-F1
#
_entry.id   AF-A0A7S2JAU8-F1
#
_cell.length_a   1.000
_cell.length_b   1.000
_cell.length_c   1.000
_cell.angle_alpha   90.00
_cell.angle_beta   90.00
_cell.angle_gamma   90.00
#
_symmetry.space_group_name_H-M   'P 1'
#
loop_
_entity.id
_entity.type
_entity.pdbx_description
1 polymer ?
#
loop_
_entity_poly.entity_id
_entity_poly.type
_entity_poly.pdbx_seq_one_letter_code
_entity_poly.pdbx_strand_id
1 'polypeptide(L)'
;GFCGLIEDDYVYPGGNIFDIRNVASAQDCCDRCRHSASCTSWSWGKKPGTTYHNWCYLKNQMEFIRRKDTSFVSGVPGRNTMTFQIKSRHGACLDSGDHLHLA
;
A
#
# COMPACT_ATOMS: atom_id res chain seq x y z
N GLY A 1 -12.43 -3.77 6.35
CA GLY A 1 -11.61 -4.31 5.25
C GLY A 1 -10.31 -4.82 5.82
N PHE A 2 -9.56 -5.62 5.07
CA PHE A 2 -8.24 -6.10 5.49
C PHE A 2 -7.12 -5.29 4.81
N CYS A 3 -5.90 -5.38 5.32
CA CYS A 3 -4.72 -4.86 4.64
C CYS A 3 -4.15 -5.94 3.74
N GLY A 4 -3.69 -5.55 2.54
CA GLY A 4 -3.12 -6.51 1.59
C GLY A 4 -1.72 -6.94 2.03
N LEU A 5 -0.77 -6.91 1.09
CA LEU A 5 0.64 -7.10 1.44
C LEU A 5 1.05 -6.09 2.53
N ILE A 6 1.66 -6.61 3.60
CA ILE A 6 2.35 -5.85 4.64
C ILE A 6 3.78 -6.36 4.71
N GLU A 7 4.74 -5.46 4.66
CA GLU A 7 6.17 -5.75 4.74
C GLU A 7 6.79 -4.97 5.89
N ASP A 8 7.37 -5.69 6.84
CA ASP A 8 8.14 -5.10 7.92
C ASP A 8 9.59 -4.81 7.47
N ASP A 9 10.20 -3.76 7.99
CA ASP A 9 11.56 -3.30 7.64
C ASP A 9 11.73 -2.87 6.18
N TYR A 10 10.65 -2.43 5.53
CA TYR A 10 10.69 -1.86 4.19
C TYR A 10 10.00 -0.50 4.15
N VAL A 11 10.57 0.41 3.38
CA VAL A 11 9.94 1.66 2.93
C VAL A 11 9.63 1.58 1.45
N TYR A 12 8.51 2.16 1.04
CA TYR A 12 8.15 2.35 -0.36
C TYR A 12 8.46 3.81 -0.76
N PRO A 13 9.64 4.11 -1.31
CA PRO A 13 10.05 5.49 -1.59
C PRO A 13 9.25 6.13 -2.74
N GLY A 14 9.09 7.45 -2.65
CA GLY A 14 8.40 8.25 -3.67
C GLY A 14 6.87 8.12 -3.63
N GLY A 15 6.21 8.87 -4.52
CA GLY A 15 4.76 8.81 -4.71
C GLY A 15 3.92 9.32 -3.54
N ASN A 16 4.48 10.03 -2.55
CA ASN A 16 3.70 10.56 -1.42
C ASN A 16 2.63 11.53 -1.93
N ILE A 17 1.38 11.27 -1.55
CA ILE A 17 0.24 12.16 -1.78
C ILE A 17 -0.15 12.90 -0.50
N PHE A 18 -0.03 12.25 0.66
CA PHE A 18 -0.34 12.83 1.97
C PHE A 18 0.55 12.23 3.06
N ASP A 19 0.94 13.09 4.01
CA ASP A 19 1.67 12.70 5.21
C ASP A 19 0.79 12.98 6.44
N ILE A 20 0.44 11.94 7.18
CA ILE A 20 -0.45 12.01 8.34
C ILE A 20 0.37 11.72 9.59
N ARG A 21 0.46 12.68 10.50
CA ARG A 21 1.20 12.53 11.76
C ARG A 21 0.35 11.87 12.84
N ASN A 22 1.00 11.37 13.89
CA ASN A 22 0.38 10.76 15.07
C ASN A 22 -0.55 9.58 14.73
N VAL A 23 -0.18 8.79 13.72
CA VAL A 23 -0.85 7.53 13.39
C VAL A 23 -0.26 6.43 14.26
N ALA A 24 -1.09 5.80 15.10
CA ALA A 24 -0.64 4.94 16.19
C ALA A 24 -0.10 3.58 15.73
N SER A 25 -0.49 3.12 14.54
CA SER A 25 -0.10 1.81 14.04
C SER A 25 -0.02 1.74 12.51
N ALA A 26 0.69 0.72 12.01
CA ALA A 26 0.68 0.37 10.59
C ALA A 26 -0.74 0.03 10.08
N GLN A 27 -1.57 -0.60 10.93
CA GLN A 27 -2.95 -0.93 10.60
C GLN A 27 -3.78 0.33 10.38
N ASP A 28 -3.64 1.35 11.25
CA ASP A 28 -4.31 2.64 11.08
C ASP A 28 -3.87 3.33 9.78
N CYS A 29 -2.58 3.26 9.45
CA CYS A 29 -2.05 3.83 8.21
C CYS A 29 -2.63 3.15 6.96
N CYS A 30 -2.72 1.82 7.00
CA CYS A 30 -3.39 1.04 5.97
C CYS A 30 -4.87 1.41 5.84
N ASP A 31 -5.59 1.54 6.95
CA ASP A 31 -7.01 1.92 6.93
C ASP A 31 -7.18 3.32 6.34
N ARG A 32 -6.31 4.28 6.67
CA ARG A 32 -6.29 5.62 6.03
C ARG A 32 -6.08 5.51 4.53
N CYS A 33 -5.13 4.69 4.07
CA CYS A 33 -4.90 4.46 2.65
C CYS A 33 -6.14 3.86 1.98
N ARG A 34 -6.79 2.88 2.60
CA ARG A 34 -7.99 2.22 2.05
C ARG A 34 -9.15 3.20 1.82
N HIS A 35 -9.28 4.23 2.67
CA HIS A 35 -10.31 5.26 2.53
C HIS A 35 -9.92 6.39 1.56
N SER A 36 -8.69 6.39 1.04
CA SER A 36 -8.22 7.35 0.04
C SER A 36 -8.21 6.70 -1.34
N ALA A 37 -9.13 7.10 -2.21
CA ALA A 37 -9.29 6.50 -3.55
C ALA A 37 -8.03 6.58 -4.43
N SER A 38 -7.16 7.57 -4.20
CA SER A 38 -5.89 7.73 -4.92
C SER A 38 -4.72 6.99 -4.29
N CYS A 39 -4.89 6.39 -3.12
CA CYS A 39 -3.83 5.68 -2.43
C CYS A 39 -3.67 4.26 -2.98
N THR A 40 -2.48 3.96 -3.49
CA THR A 40 -2.11 2.64 -4.02
C THR A 40 -1.15 1.90 -3.08
N SER A 41 -0.44 2.61 -2.21
CA SER A 41 0.44 2.03 -1.20
C SER A 41 0.65 2.97 -0.02
N TRP A 42 1.22 2.47 1.07
CA TRP A 42 1.47 3.25 2.28
C TRP A 42 2.78 2.83 2.96
N SER A 43 3.40 3.76 3.69
CA SER A 43 4.51 3.47 4.60
C SER A 43 4.26 4.14 5.95
N TRP A 44 4.48 3.44 7.05
CA TRP A 44 4.32 3.95 8.41
C TRP A 44 5.65 3.88 9.17
N GLY A 45 6.06 5.00 9.77
CA GLY A 45 7.29 5.08 10.56
C GLY A 45 7.12 4.44 11.93
N LYS A 46 7.61 3.21 12.09
CA LYS A 46 7.44 2.39 13.31
C LYS A 46 8.46 2.67 14.41
N LYS A 47 9.58 3.33 14.09
CA LYS A 47 10.74 3.41 14.97
C LYS A 47 10.70 4.65 15.87
N PRO A 48 10.60 4.50 17.20
CA PRO A 48 10.68 5.61 18.14
C PRO A 48 12.00 6.38 18.05
N GLY A 49 11.96 7.67 18.41
CA GLY A 49 13.15 8.54 18.39
C GLY A 49 13.59 8.98 16.98
N THR A 50 12.85 8.61 15.94
CA THR A 50 13.06 9.12 14.58
C THR A 50 12.06 10.23 14.26
N THR A 51 12.43 11.13 13.32
CA THR A 51 11.53 12.20 12.86
C THR A 51 10.24 11.67 12.24
N TYR A 52 10.27 10.44 11.70
CA TYR A 52 9.16 9.81 11.00
C TYR A 52 8.28 8.95 11.93
N HIS A 53 8.60 8.87 13.22
CA HIS A 53 7.85 8.06 14.18
C HIS A 53 6.37 8.46 14.20
N ASN A 54 5.48 7.49 14.03
CA ASN A 54 4.04 7.68 13.92
C ASN A 54 3.60 8.54 12.73
N TRP A 55 4.44 8.70 11.70
CA TRP A 55 4.03 9.30 10.44
C TRP A 55 3.58 8.22 9.48
N CYS A 56 2.43 8.45 8.86
CA CYS A 56 1.84 7.63 7.81
C CYS A 56 1.94 8.37 6.48
N TYR A 57 2.64 7.77 5.54
CA TYR A 57 2.81 8.28 4.19
C TYR A 57 1.83 7.53 3.29
N LEU A 58 0.76 8.20 2.86
CA LEU A 58 -0.13 7.69 1.81
C LEU A 58 0.49 7.96 0.45
N LYS A 59 0.47 6.97 -0.44
CA LYS A 59 1.22 7.03 -1.69
C LYS A 59 0.36 6.63 -2.87
N ASN A 60 0.63 7.26 -4.00
CA ASN A 60 0.21 6.84 -5.32
C ASN A 60 1.46 6.48 -6.14
N GLN A 61 1.98 5.27 -5.94
CA GLN A 61 3.13 4.77 -6.67
C GLN A 61 2.70 4.20 -8.03
N MET A 62 3.27 4.73 -9.11
CA MET A 62 3.15 4.16 -10.45
C MET A 62 4.14 3.00 -10.66
N GLU A 63 5.34 3.11 -10.08
CA GLU A 63 6.35 2.06 -10.05
C GLU A 63 6.49 1.53 -8.62
N PHE A 64 6.38 0.22 -8.46
CA PHE A 64 6.46 -0.41 -7.16
C PHE A 64 7.92 -0.60 -6.74
N ILE A 65 8.50 0.47 -6.16
CA ILE A 65 9.85 0.47 -5.61
C ILE A 65 9.75 0.20 -4.10
N ARG A 66 10.58 -0.74 -3.61
CA ARG A 66 10.77 -1.01 -2.18
C ARG A 66 12.25 -0.96 -1.81
N ARG A 67 12.56 -0.46 -0.62
CA ARG A 67 13.91 -0.41 -0.06
C ARG A 67 13.88 -0.91 1.38
N LYS A 68 14.89 -1.70 1.78
CA LYS A 68 15.05 -2.11 3.16
C LYS A 68 15.34 -0.90 4.04
N ASP A 69 14.53 -0.69 5.07
CA ASP A 69 14.66 0.37 6.05
C ASP A 69 13.91 -0.04 7.32
N THR A 70 14.64 -0.31 8.40
CA THR A 70 14.08 -0.83 9.66
C THR A 70 13.24 0.20 10.42
N SER A 71 13.13 1.42 9.89
CA SER A 71 12.29 2.47 10.47
C SER A 71 10.83 2.39 10.02
N PHE A 72 10.51 1.52 9.05
CA PHE A 72 9.21 1.51 8.39
C PHE A 72 8.53 0.13 8.37
N VAL A 73 7.20 0.16 8.41
CA VAL A 73 6.32 -0.89 7.87
C VAL A 73 5.68 -0.32 6.61
N SER A 74 5.61 -1.08 5.53
CA SER A 74 4.93 -0.65 4.31
C SER A 74 3.90 -1.66 3.85
N GLY A 75 2.98 -1.24 2.99
CA GLY A 75 2.01 -2.17 2.42
C GLY A 75 1.12 -1.55 1.36
N VAL A 76 0.18 -2.36 0.90
CA VAL A 76 -0.88 -1.93 -0.03
C VAL A 76 -2.23 -1.93 0.69
N PRO A 77 -3.14 -1.01 0.34
CA PRO A 77 -4.49 -1.06 0.87
C PRO A 77 -5.15 -2.34 0.35
N GLY A 78 -5.53 -3.24 1.26
CA GLY A 78 -6.31 -4.41 0.86
C GLY A 78 -7.66 -3.97 0.32
N ARG A 79 -8.11 -4.59 -0.77
CA ARG A 79 -9.45 -4.38 -1.33
C ARG A 79 -10.36 -5.51 -0.86
N ASN A 80 -11.63 -5.20 -0.63
CA ASN A 80 -12.62 -6.21 -0.21
C ASN A 80 -12.97 -7.21 -1.33
N THR A 81 -12.54 -6.95 -2.57
CA THR A 81 -12.60 -7.90 -3.70
C THR A 81 -11.22 -8.49 -3.92
N MET A 82 -11.10 -9.81 -4.02
CA MET A 82 -9.85 -10.52 -4.34
C MET A 82 -9.44 -10.33 -5.80
N THR A 83 -9.25 -9.09 -6.24
CA THR A 83 -8.73 -8.79 -7.57
C THR A 83 -7.21 -8.68 -7.51
N PHE A 84 -6.53 -9.74 -7.95
CA PHE A 84 -5.09 -9.71 -8.20
C PHE A 84 -4.86 -9.24 -9.64
N GLN A 85 -4.14 -8.14 -9.82
CA GLN A 85 -3.69 -7.72 -11.15
C GLN A 85 -2.28 -8.26 -11.39
N ILE A 86 -2.17 -9.32 -12.19
CA ILE A 86 -0.88 -9.86 -12.62
C ILE A 86 -0.51 -9.17 -13.94
N LYS A 87 0.51 -8.31 -13.92
CA LYS A 87 1.09 -7.72 -15.13
C LYS A 87 2.27 -8.58 -15.58
N SER A 88 2.13 -9.24 -16.72
CA SER A 88 3.23 -9.94 -17.37
C SER A 88 4.34 -8.93 -17.73
N ARG A 89 5.61 -9.37 -17.77
CA ARG A 89 6.74 -8.57 -18.25
C ARG A 89 6.55 -8.03 -19.68
N HIS A 90 5.61 -8.60 -20.43
CA HIS A 90 5.22 -8.17 -21.77
C HIS A 90 4.00 -7.21 -21.79
N GLY A 91 3.56 -6.71 -20.63
CA GLY A 91 2.49 -5.73 -20.54
C GLY A 91 1.06 -6.27 -20.65
N ALA A 92 0.87 -7.60 -20.67
CA ALA A 92 -0.47 -8.20 -20.62
C ALA A 92 -1.02 -8.21 -19.18
N CYS A 93 -2.25 -7.71 -19.01
CA CYS A 93 -3.03 -7.81 -17.78
C CYS A 93 -3.99 -9.01 -17.88
N LEU A 94 -3.99 -9.88 -16.89
CA LEU A 94 -5.03 -10.91 -16.74
C LEU A 94 -6.13 -10.36 -15.82
N ASP A 95 -7.35 -10.25 -16.34
CA ASP A 95 -8.52 -9.91 -15.54
C ASP A 95 -9.19 -11.19 -15.04
N SER A 96 -9.66 -11.16 -13.79
CA SER A 96 -10.38 -12.28 -13.17
C SER A 96 -11.87 -11.97 -13.28
N GLY A 97 -12.48 -12.26 -14.43
CA GLY A 97 -13.84 -11.81 -14.68
C GLY A 97 -14.55 -12.40 -15.90
N ASP A 98 -14.44 -13.71 -16.17
CA ASP A 98 -15.41 -14.39 -17.03
C ASP A 98 -16.60 -14.88 -16.17
N HIS A 99 -17.67 -14.09 -16.14
CA HIS A 99 -19.00 -14.67 -15.94
C HIS A 99 -19.55 -14.99 -17.34
N LEU A 100 -19.63 -16.29 -17.63
CA LEU A 100 -20.29 -16.84 -18.80
C LEU A 100 -21.75 -16.34 -18.83
N HIS A 101 -22.08 -15.42 -19.73
CA HIS A 101 -23.46 -15.16 -20.11
C HIS A 101 -23.78 -16.05 -21.31
N LEU A 102 -24.62 -17.07 -21.09
CA LEU A 102 -25.35 -17.75 -22.16
C LEU A 102 -26.28 -16.74 -22.83
N ALA A 103 -26.22 -16.69 -24.17
CA ALA A 103 -27.35 -16.32 -25.01
C ALA A 103 -27.82 -17.57 -25.75
#